data_AF-A0A8J2UKG7-F1
#
_entry.id   AF-A0A8J2UKG7-F1
#
_cell.length_a   1.000
_cell.length_b   1.000
_cell.length_c   1.000
_cell.angle_alpha   90.00
_cell.angle_beta   90.00
_cell.angle_gamma   90.00
#
_symmetry.space_group_name_H-M   'P 1'
#
loop_
_entity.id
_entity.type
_entity.pdbx_description
1 polymer ?
#
loop_
_entity_poly.entity_id
_entity_poly.type
_entity_poly.pdbx_seq_one_letter_code
_entity_poly.pdbx_strand_id
1 'polypeptide(L)' 'MTYYLIYQENELRLIPIRTEQEEDFCQRFAQRILASGTSPLEALQVFDALPLVFCDGL' A
#
# COMPACT_ATOMS: atom_id res chain seq x y z
N MET A 1 -14.57 -2.27 1.37
CA MET A 1 -13.69 -1.19 1.89
C MET A 1 -12.33 -1.82 2.11
N THR A 2 -11.31 -1.25 1.51
CA THR A 2 -9.96 -1.83 1.39
C THR A 2 -8.98 -0.78 1.90
N TYR A 3 -8.02 -1.19 2.72
CA TYR A 3 -6.97 -0.33 3.24
C TYR A 3 -5.72 -0.53 2.40
N TYR A 4 -5.20 0.55 1.84
CA TYR A 4 -3.96 0.55 1.08
C TYR A 4 -2.85 1.22 1.86
N LEU A 5 -1.71 0.56 1.98
CA LEU A 5 -0.48 1.18 2.45
C LEU A 5 0.28 1.72 1.24
N ILE A 6 0.54 3.03 1.22
CA ILE A 6 1.31 3.68 0.16
C ILE A 6 2.55 4.37 0.72
N TYR A 7 3.57 4.53 -0.12
CA TYR A 7 4.69 5.42 0.14
C TYR A 7 4.53 6.73 -0.63
N GLN A 8 4.44 7.85 0.08
CA GLN A 8 4.28 9.17 -0.51
C GLN A 8 4.98 10.21 0.38
N GLU A 9 5.69 11.16 -0.24
CA GLU A 9 6.34 12.27 0.48
C GLU A 9 7.33 11.82 1.56
N ASN A 10 8.00 10.68 1.32
CA ASN A 10 8.87 9.99 2.28
C ASN A 10 8.18 9.45 3.54
N GLU A 11 6.84 9.34 3.52
CA GLU A 11 6.05 8.79 4.62
C GLU A 11 5.21 7.59 4.17
N LEU A 12 5.03 6.63 5.09
CA LEU A 12 4.07 5.54 4.92
C LEU A 12 2.68 6.03 5.32
N ARG A 13 1.71 5.90 4.42
CA ARG A 13 0.34 6.33 4.64
C ARG A 13 -0.62 5.17 4.43
N LEU A 14 -1.49 4.96 5.41
CA LEU A 14 -2.58 3.99 5.32
C LEU A 14 -3.87 4.72 4.91
N ILE A 15 -4.41 4.38 3.75
CA ILE A 15 -5.57 5.06 3.18
C ILE A 15 -6.74 4.06 3.08
N PRO A 16 -7.87 4.33 3.77
CA PRO A 16 -9.10 3.57 3.56
C PRO A 16 -9.76 3.99 2.24
N ILE A 17 -10.02 3.02 1.36
CA ILE A 17 -10.65 3.21 0.06
C ILE A 17 -11.95 2.41 -0.01
N ARG A 18 -13.00 3.04 -0.52
CA ARG A 18 -14.28 2.37 -0.79
C ARG A 18 -14.20 1.63 -2.12
N THR A 19 -15.01 0.58 -2.27
CA THR A 19 -14.97 -0.29 -3.46
C THR A 19 -15.23 0.49 -4.76
N GLU A 20 -16.12 1.49 -4.73
CA GLU A 20 -16.41 2.35 -5.88
C GLU A 20 -15.26 3.29 -6.28
N GLN A 21 -14.24 3.48 -5.43
CA GLN A 21 -13.07 4.33 -5.68
C GLN A 21 -11.79 3.51 -5.93
N GLU A 22 -11.87 2.19 -5.81
CA GLU A 22 -10.70 1.31 -5.79
C GLU A 22 -9.97 1.29 -7.13
N GLU A 23 -10.71 1.25 -8.23
CA GLU A 23 -10.13 1.24 -9.58
C GLU A 23 -9.35 2.53 -9.87
N ASP A 24 -9.98 3.70 -9.65
CA ASP A 24 -9.33 5.01 -9.82
C ASP A 24 -8.12 5.18 -8.91
N PHE A 25 -8.21 4.71 -7.66
CA PHE A 25 -7.11 4.77 -6.70
C PHE A 25 -5.93 3.91 -7.17
N CYS A 26 -6.18 2.65 -7.52
CA CYS A 26 -5.17 1.73 -8.00
C CYS A 26 -4.50 2.26 -9.28
N GLN A 27 -5.24 2.84 -10.22
CA GLN A 27 -4.67 3.44 -11.43
C GLN A 27 -3.74 4.62 -11.10
N ARG A 28 -4.12 5.49 -10.16
CA ARG A 28 -3.34 6.69 -9.81
C ARG A 28 -2.13 6.40 -8.93
N PHE A 29 -2.21 5.39 -8.07
CA PHE A 29 -1.22 5.10 -7.04
C PHE A 29 -0.51 3.76 -7.23
N ALA A 30 -0.69 3.07 -8.36
CA ALA A 30 -0.11 1.75 -8.65
C ALA A 30 1.34 1.58 -8.20
N GLN A 31 2.22 2.53 -8.56
CA GLN A 31 3.66 2.47 -8.25
C GLN A 31 4.02 2.81 -6.80
N ARG A 32 3.04 3.33 -6.04
CA ARG A 32 3.21 3.77 -4.65
C ARG A 32 2.55 2.81 -3.67
N ILE A 33 1.65 1.94 -4.13
CA ILE A 33 1.01 0.93 -3.31
C ILE A 33 2.04 -0.13 -2.93
N LEU A 34 2.20 -0.32 -1.63
CA LEU A 34 3.09 -1.31 -1.05
C LEU A 34 2.33 -2.56 -0.63
N ALA A 35 1.18 -2.37 0.01
CA ALA A 35 0.35 -3.46 0.51
C ALA A 35 -1.13 -3.06 0.56
N SER A 36 -2.02 -4.04 0.65
CA SER A 36 -3.45 -3.85 0.84
C SER A 36 -4.04 -4.89 1.77
N GLY A 37 -5.15 -4.56 2.44
CA GLY A 37 -5.89 -5.50 3.28
C GLY A 37 -7.33 -5.03 3.53
N THR A 38 -8.18 -5.92 4.04
CA THR A 38 -9.56 -5.60 4.44
C THR A 38 -9.63 -4.88 5.79
N SER A 39 -8.52 -4.84 6.53
CA SER A 39 -8.34 -4.08 7.77
C SER A 39 -6.98 -3.38 7.82
N PRO A 40 -6.80 -2.35 8.68
CA PRO A 40 -5.50 -1.73 8.91
C PRO A 40 -4.42 -2.74 9.33
N LEU A 41 -4.77 -3.68 10.20
CA LEU A 41 -3.85 -4.68 10.71
C LEU A 41 -3.38 -5.62 9.59
N GLU A 42 -4.30 -6.09 8.76
CA GLU A 42 -3.98 -6.98 7.64
C GLU A 42 -3.07 -6.29 6.62
N ALA A 43 -3.34 -5.02 6.27
CA ALA A 43 -2.49 -4.27 5.35
C ALA A 43 -1.05 -4.11 5.89
N LEU A 44 -0.89 -3.89 7.19
CA LEU A 44 0.42 -3.82 7.84
C LEU A 44 1.11 -5.19 7.91
N GLN A 45 0.37 -6.27 8.18
CA GLN A 45 0.91 -7.63 8.20
C GLN A 45 1.41 -8.05 6.81
N VAL A 46 0.67 -7.72 5.75
CA VAL A 46 1.09 -7.96 4.37
C VAL A 46 2.37 -7.18 4.07
N PHE A 47 2.45 -5.92 4.49
CA PHE A 47 3.66 -5.10 4.33
C PHE A 47 4.87 -5.68 5.07
N ASP A 48 4.70 -6.11 6.32
CA ASP A 48 5.76 -6.71 7.15
C ASP A 48 6.26 -8.05 6.58
N ALA A 49 5.39 -8.77 5.86
CA ALA A 49 5.73 -10.01 5.17
C ALA A 49 6.42 -9.81 3.81
N LEU A 50 6.50 -8.56 3.29
CA LEU A 50 7.20 -8.31 2.04
C LEU A 50 8.70 -8.59 2.25
N PRO A 51 9.35 -9.32 1.32
CA PRO A 51 10.79 -9.51 1.40
C PRO A 51 11.47 -8.14 1.38
N LEU A 52 12.36 -7.91 2.35
CA LEU A 52 13.29 -6.78 2.31
C LEU A 52 14.17 -6.96 1.07
N VAL A 53 13.74 -6.37 -0.04
CA VAL A 53 14.60 -6.26 -1.22
C VAL A 53 15.65 -5.21 -0.85
N PHE A 54 16.82 -5.68 -0.42
CA PHE A 54 18.00 -4.83 -0.39
C PHE A 54 18.24 -4.40 -1.83
N CYS A 55 17.87 -3.17 -2.17
CA CYS A 55 18.41 -2.50 -3.34
C CYS A 55 19.88 -2.23 -3.03
N ASP A 56 20.74 -3.22 -3.29
CA ASP A 56 22.18 -2.98 -3.37
C ASP A 56 22.39 -1.86 -4.39
N GLY A 57 22.92 -0.74 -3.90
CA GLY A 57 23.12 0.48 -4.65
C GLY A 57 23.91 0.22 -5.93
N LEU A 58 23.38 0.76 -7.03
CA LEU A 58 24.10 1.03 -8.28
C LEU A 58 25.35 1.90 -8.03
#